data_AF-A0A5N0GDA5-F1
#
_entry.id   AF-A0A5N0GDA5-F1
#
_cell.length_a   1.000
_cell.length_b   1.000
_cell.length_c   1.000
_cell.angle_alpha   90.00
_cell.angle_beta   90.00
_cell.angle_gamma   90.00
#
_symmetry.space_group_name_H-M   'P 1'
#
loop_
_entity.id
_entity.type
_entity.pdbx_description
1 polymer ?
#
loop_
_entity_poly.entity_id
_entity_poly.type
_entity_poly.pdbx_seq_one_letter_code
_entity_poly.pdbx_strand_id
1 'polypeptide(L)'
;MMFRLMLLRLVLTGVLGPAFVAPASTAAAFAANVENLMVPSVAMGRDIPVTFMGAGPHAVYLLDAFNAGDTVSNWVTAGNAMNTLAGKGI
;
A
#
# COMPACT_ATOMS: atom_id res chain seq x y z
N MET A 1 -40.62 -19.95 -23.85
CA MET A 1 -39.67 -18.84 -23.59
C MET A 1 -39.48 -18.59 -22.09
N MET A 2 -40.56 -18.50 -21.30
CA MET A 2 -40.52 -18.25 -19.84
C MET A 2 -39.67 -19.27 -19.04
N PHE A 3 -39.78 -20.57 -19.35
CA PHE A 3 -39.12 -21.64 -18.60
C PHE A 3 -37.58 -21.61 -18.73
N ARG A 4 -37.07 -21.27 -19.92
CA ARG A 4 -35.61 -21.11 -20.16
C ARG A 4 -35.03 -19.91 -19.39
N LEU A 5 -35.81 -18.83 -19.26
CA LEU A 5 -35.41 -17.64 -18.52
C LEU A 5 -35.37 -17.90 -17.00
N MET A 6 -36.26 -18.75 -16.50
CA MET A 6 -36.32 -19.12 -15.08
C MET A 6 -35.14 -20.01 -14.66
N LEU A 7 -34.76 -20.96 -15.52
CA LEU A 7 -33.54 -21.77 -15.32
C LEU A 7 -32.27 -20.91 -15.33
N LEU A 8 -32.19 -19.94 -16.24
CA LEU A 8 -31.04 -19.03 -16.31
C LEU A 8 -30.89 -18.20 -15.02
N ARG A 9 -32.00 -17.68 -14.48
CA ARG A 9 -32.00 -16.91 -13.22
C ARG A 9 -31.57 -17.76 -12.01
N LEU A 10 -32.02 -19.01 -11.95
CA LEU A 10 -31.65 -19.94 -10.88
C LEU A 10 -30.14 -20.24 -10.91
N VAL A 11 -29.60 -20.53 -12.10
CA VAL A 11 -28.16 -20.76 -12.28
C VAL A 11 -27.37 -19.51 -11.93
N LEU A 12 -27.80 -18.35 -12.41
CA LEU A 12 -27.09 -17.09 -12.17
C LEU A 12 -27.06 -16.72 -10.68
N THR A 13 -28.16 -16.92 -9.97
CA THR A 13 -28.26 -16.64 -8.52
C THR A 13 -27.50 -17.68 -7.70
N GLY A 14 -27.50 -18.95 -8.11
CA GLY A 14 -26.71 -20.00 -7.46
C GLY A 14 -25.20 -19.83 -7.61
N VAL A 15 -24.76 -19.29 -8.75
CA VAL A 15 -23.33 -19.05 -9.03
C VAL A 15 -22.83 -17.72 -8.45
N LEU A 16 -23.61 -16.64 -8.56
CA LEU A 16 -23.19 -15.32 -8.09
C LEU A 16 -23.56 -15.04 -6.63
N GLY A 17 -24.63 -15.66 -6.11
CA GLY A 17 -25.08 -15.49 -4.72
C GLY A 17 -23.98 -15.73 -3.67
N PRO A 18 -23.18 -16.81 -3.76
CA PRO A 18 -22.11 -17.06 -2.78
C PRO A 18 -21.03 -15.97 -2.77
N ALA A 19 -20.75 -15.34 -3.91
CA ALA A 19 -19.74 -14.29 -4.03
C ALA A 19 -20.18 -12.97 -3.37
N PHE A 20 -21.49 -12.73 -3.20
CA PHE A 20 -22.04 -11.53 -2.59
C PHE A 20 -22.32 -11.66 -1.08
N VAL A 21 -22.41 -12.88 -0.55
CA VAL A 21 -22.69 -13.13 0.89
C VAL A 21 -21.43 -13.50 1.66
N ALA A 22 -20.30 -13.73 0.97
CA ALA A 22 -19.02 -13.90 1.64
C ALA A 22 -18.69 -12.65 2.47
N PRO A 23 -18.39 -12.77 3.77
CA PRO A 23 -17.91 -11.64 4.54
C PRO A 23 -16.64 -11.14 3.87
N ALA A 24 -16.70 -9.90 3.35
CA ALA A 24 -15.50 -9.24 2.87
C ALA A 24 -14.54 -9.17 4.07
N SER A 25 -13.45 -9.93 4.01
CA SER A 25 -12.35 -9.78 4.95
C SER A 25 -11.74 -8.41 4.68
N THR A 26 -12.30 -7.38 5.29
CA THR A 26 -11.66 -6.07 5.38
C THR A 26 -10.46 -6.26 6.28
N ALA A 27 -9.34 -6.70 5.70
CA ALA A 27 -8.06 -6.61 6.37
C ALA A 27 -7.96 -5.18 6.88
N ALA A 28 -7.84 -5.02 8.20
CA ALA A 28 -7.66 -3.71 8.80
C ALA A 28 -6.43 -3.10 8.14
N ALA A 29 -6.65 -2.05 7.34
CA ALA A 29 -5.56 -1.28 6.77
C ALA A 29 -4.90 -0.54 7.94
N PHE A 30 -3.90 -1.16 8.57
CA PHE A 30 -2.99 -0.45 9.43
C PHE A 30 -2.28 0.56 8.54
N ALA A 31 -2.61 1.84 8.69
CA ALA A 31 -1.83 2.89 8.07
C ALA A 31 -0.39 2.69 8.53
N ALA A 32 0.52 2.46 7.58
CA ALA A 32 1.94 2.47 7.88
C ALA A 32 2.22 3.81 8.57
N ASN A 33 2.91 3.77 9.71
CA ASN A 33 3.22 4.95 10.51
C ASN A 33 4.35 5.75 9.82
N VAL A 34 4.06 6.23 8.61
CA VAL A 34 4.99 6.93 7.75
C VAL A 34 4.69 8.42 7.76
N GLU A 35 5.74 9.22 7.95
CA GLU A 35 5.72 10.67 7.91
C GLU A 35 6.40 11.15 6.63
N ASN A 36 5.79 12.10 5.93
CA ASN A 36 6.41 12.77 4.79
C ASN A 36 6.93 14.13 5.24
N LEU A 37 8.25 14.26 5.24
CA LEU A 37 8.98 15.42 5.74
C LEU A 37 9.60 16.19 4.58
N MET A 38 9.62 17.52 4.70
CA MET A 38 10.41 18.39 3.83
C MET A 38 11.67 18.80 4.59
N VAL A 39 12.80 18.19 4.22
CA VAL A 39 14.08 18.41 4.91
C VAL A 39 14.89 19.48 4.17
N PRO A 40 15.17 20.64 4.79
CA PRO A 40 15.91 21.71 4.13
C PRO A 40 17.37 21.30 3.86
N SER A 41 17.81 21.45 2.62
CA SER A 41 19.19 21.19 2.20
C SER A 41 19.88 22.46 1.73
N VAL A 42 20.77 23.01 2.55
CA VAL A 42 21.56 24.21 2.22
C VAL A 42 22.49 23.95 1.04
N ALA A 43 23.05 22.74 0.93
CA ALA A 43 23.94 22.37 -0.16
C ALA A 43 23.23 22.28 -1.52
N MET A 44 21.95 21.90 -1.53
CA MET A 44 21.15 21.81 -2.75
C MET A 44 20.27 23.04 -3.01
N GLY A 45 20.19 23.97 -2.03
CA GLY A 45 19.37 25.19 -2.13
C GLY A 45 17.87 24.93 -2.21
N ARG A 46 17.39 23.78 -1.75
CA ARG A 46 15.97 23.38 -1.79
C ARG A 46 15.61 22.42 -0.65
N ASP A 47 14.32 22.28 -0.39
CA ASP A 47 13.80 21.24 0.50
C ASP A 47 13.74 19.89 -0.23
N ILE A 48 14.08 18.82 0.48
CA ILE A 48 14.10 17.44 -0.02
C ILE A 48 12.97 16.64 0.63
N PRO A 49 12.06 16.03 -0.14
CA PRO A 49 11.04 15.17 0.41
C PRO A 49 11.66 13.87 0.94
N VAL A 50 11.31 13.51 2.17
CA VAL A 50 11.77 12.30 2.84
C VAL A 50 10.58 11.59 3.47
N THR A 51 10.38 10.32 3.11
CA THR A 51 9.43 9.45 3.83
C THR A 51 10.15 8.75 4.97
N PHE A 52 9.71 9.00 6.20
CA PHE A 52 10.30 8.49 7.44
C PHE A 52 9.31 7.60 8.18
N MET A 53 9.80 6.60 8.92
CA MET A 53 9.02 5.81 9.86
C MET A 53 9.84 5.56 11.11
N GLY A 54 9.33 6.03 12.25
CA GLY A 54 9.97 5.83 13.55
C GLY A 54 9.62 4.46 14.13
N ALA A 55 10.65 3.71 14.57
CA ALA A 55 10.45 2.45 15.29
C ALA A 55 11.55 2.11 16.31
N GLY A 56 12.62 2.92 16.42
CA GLY A 56 13.73 2.66 17.33
C GLY A 56 14.94 3.57 17.11
N PRO A 57 16.08 3.31 17.78
CA PRO A 57 17.31 4.12 17.68
C PRO A 57 18.13 3.82 16.42
N HIS A 58 17.84 2.74 15.70
CA HIS A 58 18.46 2.38 14.44
C HIS A 58 17.57 2.80 13.27
N ALA A 59 18.21 3.13 12.14
CA ALA A 59 17.51 3.52 10.93
C ALA A 59 18.10 2.82 9.70
N VAL A 60 17.20 2.31 8.85
CA VAL A 60 17.54 1.84 7.50
C VAL A 60 17.35 2.98 6.50
N TYR A 61 18.37 3.23 5.68
CA TYR A 61 18.29 4.17 4.57
C TYR A 61 17.95 3.45 3.27
N LEU A 62 16.79 3.75 2.71
CA LEU A 62 16.32 3.17 1.46
C LEU A 62 16.67 4.13 0.33
N LEU A 63 17.79 3.86 -0.35
CA LEU A 63 18.28 4.68 -1.44
C LEU A 63 17.66 4.24 -2.77
N ASP A 64 16.97 5.17 -3.43
CA ASP A 64 16.35 4.94 -4.73
C ASP A 64 17.37 4.84 -5.86
N ALA A 65 16.92 4.35 -7.00
CA ALA A 65 17.69 4.28 -8.23
C ALA A 65 17.87 5.66 -8.90
N PHE A 66 18.67 5.69 -9.97
CA PHE A 66 18.95 6.92 -10.74
C PHE A 66 17.70 7.60 -11.34
N ASN A 67 16.62 6.85 -11.51
CA ASN A 67 15.33 7.31 -12.04
C ASN A 67 14.27 7.46 -10.93
N ALA A 68 14.71 7.84 -9.72
CA ALA A 68 13.85 8.10 -8.58
C ALA A 68 12.72 9.09 -8.94
N GLY A 69 11.54 8.86 -8.35
CA GLY A 69 10.45 9.82 -8.43
C GLY A 69 10.74 11.07 -7.58
N ASP A 70 10.09 12.19 -7.92
CA ASP A 70 10.37 13.48 -7.27
C ASP A 70 9.91 13.55 -5.80
N THR A 71 8.91 12.76 -5.40
CA THR A 71 8.18 12.96 -4.12
C THR A 71 8.28 11.78 -3.15
N VAL A 72 8.21 10.54 -3.64
CA VAL A 72 8.25 9.34 -2.81
C VAL A 72 9.12 8.29 -3.49
N SER A 73 9.98 7.63 -2.71
CA SER A 73 10.86 6.59 -3.24
C SER A 73 10.11 5.35 -3.72
N ASN A 74 10.58 4.74 -4.79
CA ASN A 74 10.09 3.48 -5.33
C ASN A 74 10.17 2.32 -4.32
N TRP A 75 11.14 2.34 -3.40
CA TRP A 75 11.23 1.33 -2.34
C TRP A 75 10.08 1.42 -1.33
N VAL A 76 9.55 2.63 -1.12
CA VAL A 76 8.38 2.87 -0.26
C VAL A 76 7.12 2.40 -0.96
N THR A 77 6.96 2.73 -2.24
CA THR A 77 5.74 2.43 -3.01
C THR A 77 5.75 1.00 -3.57
N ALA A 78 6.50 0.76 -4.64
CA ALA A 78 6.57 -0.53 -5.31
C ALA A 78 7.29 -1.60 -4.47
N GLY A 79 8.29 -1.19 -3.69
CA GLY A 79 9.10 -2.10 -2.87
C GLY A 79 8.43 -2.55 -1.56
N ASN A 80 7.38 -1.86 -1.09
CA ASN A 80 6.71 -2.11 0.19
C ASN A 80 7.69 -2.28 1.38
N ALA A 81 8.82 -1.58 1.32
CA ALA A 81 9.92 -1.83 2.24
C ALA A 81 9.59 -1.34 3.66
N MET A 82 8.73 -0.31 3.78
CA MET A 82 8.29 0.22 5.08
C MET A 82 7.59 -0.86 5.91
N ASN A 83 6.64 -1.61 5.34
CA ASN A 83 6.00 -2.70 6.06
C ASN A 83 6.94 -3.89 6.30
N THR A 84 7.88 -4.13 5.38
CA THR A 84 8.80 -5.27 5.45
C THR A 84 9.84 -5.10 6.57
N LEU A 85 10.33 -3.87 6.75
CA LEU A 85 11.38 -3.54 7.71
C LEU A 85 10.84 -3.01 9.04
N ALA A 86 9.55 -2.65 9.10
CA ALA A 86 8.89 -2.22 10.34
C ALA A 86 9.09 -3.25 11.47
N GLY A 87 9.46 -2.74 12.65
CA GLY A 87 9.58 -3.53 13.87
C GLY A 87 10.72 -4.55 13.88
N LYS A 88 11.62 -4.53 12.89
CA LYS A 88 12.79 -5.43 12.86
C LYS A 88 13.94 -4.98 13.78
N GLY A 89 13.85 -3.78 14.37
CA GLY A 89 14.84 -3.23 15.30
C GLY A 89 16.11 -2.70 14.62
N ILE A 90 16.00 -2.35 13.33
CA ILE A 90 17.07 -1.78 12.50
C ILE A 90 16.65 -0.44 11.90
#